data_AF-A0A5C8FUR9-F1
#
_entry.id   AF-A0A5C8FUR9-F1
#
_cell.length_a   1.000
_cell.length_b   1.000
_cell.length_c   1.000
_cell.angle_alpha   90.00
_cell.angle_beta   90.00
_cell.angle_gamma   90.00
#
_symmetry.space_group_name_H-M   'P 1'
#
loop_
_entity.id
_entity.type
_entity.pdbx_description
1 polymer ?
#
loop_
_entity_poly.entity_id
_entity_poly.type
_entity_poly.pdbx_seq_one_letter_code
_entity_poly.pdbx_strand_id
1 'polypeptide(L)'
;MYIYKEQFGLIELAIQKYFEKDYIYFIHLITPQIEAILRNILELNGELIYKYDSQKDGFNLITLGSILSNKHIKNTLDDNFIWYLKMFLGDSRALNLRNRVCHGL
;
A
#
# COMPACT_ATOMS: atom_id res chain seq x y z
N MET A 1 -6.86 -12.22 9.43
CA MET A 1 -7.51 -11.50 8.31
C MET A 1 -6.67 -10.26 8.02
N TYR A 2 -6.21 -10.04 6.79
CA TYR A 2 -5.27 -8.95 6.43
C TYR A 2 -5.94 -7.56 6.27
N ILE A 3 -7.27 -7.54 6.29
CA ILE A 3 -8.08 -6.33 6.18
C ILE A 3 -8.73 -6.10 7.55
N TYR A 4 -8.54 -4.92 8.12
CA TYR A 4 -9.17 -4.53 9.38
C TYR A 4 -10.57 -3.95 9.14
N LYS A 5 -11.41 -3.96 10.18
CA LYS A 5 -12.82 -3.59 10.09
C LYS A 5 -13.00 -2.14 9.62
N GLU A 6 -12.11 -1.26 10.03
CA GLU A 6 -12.09 0.16 9.67
C GLU A 6 -11.79 0.38 8.18
N GLN A 7 -11.03 -0.53 7.56
CA GLN A 7 -10.69 -0.46 6.14
C GLN A 7 -11.83 -0.94 5.24
N PHE A 8 -12.69 -1.83 5.75
CA PHE A 8 -13.75 -2.44 4.97
C PHE A 8 -14.71 -1.41 4.36
N GLY A 9 -15.15 -0.43 5.15
CA GLY A 9 -16.05 0.62 4.65
C GLY A 9 -15.42 1.50 3.56
N LEU A 10 -14.12 1.78 3.66
CA LEU A 10 -13.41 2.55 2.63
C LEU A 10 -13.22 1.75 1.34
N ILE A 11 -12.91 0.46 1.45
CA ILE A 11 -12.76 -0.44 0.31
C ILE A 11 -14.11 -0.65 -0.39
N GLU A 12 -15.18 -0.87 0.38
CA GLU A 12 -16.54 -0.99 -0.14
C GLU A 12 -16.96 0.26 -0.92
N LEU A 13 -16.75 1.44 -0.33
CA LEU A 13 -17.02 2.72 -1.00
C LEU A 13 -16.18 2.87 -2.27
N ALA A 14 -14.90 2.50 -2.24
CA ALA A 14 -14.04 2.54 -3.42
C ALA A 14 -14.61 1.66 -4.55
N ILE A 15 -14.97 0.42 -4.24
CA ILE A 15 -15.53 -0.53 -5.21
C ILE A 15 -16.85 0.01 -5.78
N GLN A 16 -17.73 0.57 -4.94
CA GLN A 16 -18.96 1.22 -5.41
C GLN A 16 -18.64 2.33 -6.42
N LYS A 17 -17.68 3.21 -6.12
CA LYS A 17 -17.28 4.30 -7.00
C LYS A 17 -16.71 3.82 -8.34
N TYR A 18 -16.00 2.69 -8.34
CA TYR A 18 -15.58 2.05 -9.58
C TYR A 18 -16.76 1.66 -10.47
N PHE A 19 -17.81 1.02 -9.92
CA PHE A 19 -19.00 0.64 -10.68
C PHE A 19 -19.85 1.84 -11.13
N GLU A 20 -19.83 2.92 -10.36
CA GLU A 20 -20.42 4.22 -10.74
C GLU A 20 -19.60 4.96 -11.81
N LYS A 21 -18.46 4.40 -12.25
CA LYS A 21 -17.49 4.99 -13.19
C LYS A 21 -16.82 6.26 -12.66
N ASP A 22 -16.87 6.49 -11.35
CA ASP A 22 -16.11 7.54 -10.67
C ASP A 22 -14.71 7.03 -10.32
N TYR A 23 -13.87 6.96 -11.34
CA TYR A 23 -12.52 6.41 -11.22
C TYR A 23 -11.59 7.29 -10.40
N ILE A 24 -11.88 8.60 -10.32
CA ILE A 24 -11.09 9.52 -9.50
C ILE A 24 -11.29 9.16 -8.03
N TYR A 25 -12.53 9.06 -7.56
CA TYR A 25 -12.79 8.64 -6.18
C TYR A 25 -12.28 7.23 -5.92
N PHE A 26 -12.50 6.28 -6.83
CA PHE A 26 -12.00 4.93 -6.67
C PHE A 26 -10.48 4.89 -6.45
N ILE A 27 -9.71 5.54 -7.33
CA ILE A 27 -8.25 5.54 -7.26
C ILE A 27 -7.75 6.19 -5.96
N HIS A 28 -8.34 7.31 -5.55
CA HIS A 28 -7.93 8.00 -4.32
C HIS A 28 -8.25 7.20 -3.05
N LEU A 29 -9.32 6.42 -3.06
CA LEU A 29 -9.67 5.55 -1.94
C LEU A 29 -8.85 4.26 -1.94
N ILE A 30 -8.78 3.53 -3.06
CA ILE A 30 -8.20 2.19 -3.08
C ILE A 30 -6.68 2.19 -2.94
N THR A 31 -6.00 3.18 -3.50
CA THR A 31 -4.53 3.24 -3.54
C THR A 31 -3.88 3.21 -2.14
N PRO A 32 -4.26 4.09 -1.18
CA PRO A 32 -3.73 4.01 0.17
C PRO A 32 -4.18 2.74 0.93
N GLN A 33 -5.36 2.19 0.61
CA GLN A 33 -5.81 0.94 1.25
C GLN A 33 -4.98 -0.27 0.82
N ILE A 34 -4.56 -0.35 -0.45
CA ILE A 34 -3.64 -1.40 -0.91
C ILE A 34 -2.32 -1.33 -0.12
N GLU A 35 -1.74 -0.15 0.04
CA GLU A 35 -0.52 0.03 0.85
C GLU A 35 -0.73 -0.38 2.32
N ALA A 36 -1.87 -0.02 2.90
CA ALA A 36 -2.22 -0.40 4.27
C ALA A 36 -2.39 -1.91 4.42
N ILE A 37 -3.04 -2.60 3.49
CA ILE A 37 -3.17 -4.07 3.51
C ILE A 37 -1.80 -4.75 3.44
N LEU A 38 -0.90 -4.27 2.57
CA LEU A 38 0.47 -4.79 2.49
C LEU A 38 1.22 -4.63 3.82
N ARG A 39 0.96 -3.53 4.54
CA ARG A 39 1.52 -3.28 5.88
C ARG A 39 0.91 -4.22 6.93
N ASN A 40 -0.39 -4.45 6.88
CA ASN A 40 -1.08 -5.39 7.78
C ASN A 40 -0.56 -6.82 7.59
N ILE A 41 -0.24 -7.23 6.36
CA ILE A 41 0.41 -8.53 6.10
C ILE A 41 1.70 -8.67 6.90
N LEU A 42 2.55 -7.63 6.93
CA LEU A 42 3.79 -7.67 7.70
C LEU A 42 3.55 -7.70 9.21
N GLU A 43 2.66 -6.84 9.70
CA GLU A 43 2.32 -6.77 11.12
C GLU A 43 1.79 -8.12 11.64
N LEU A 44 0.91 -8.76 10.88
CA LEU A 44 0.37 -10.09 11.21
C LEU A 44 1.42 -11.21 11.17
N ASN A 45 2.54 -11.00 10.48
CA ASN A 45 3.70 -11.89 10.48
C ASN A 45 4.73 -11.53 11.57
N GLY A 46 4.43 -10.56 12.45
CA GLY A 46 5.30 -10.13 13.55
C GLY A 46 6.44 -9.21 13.14
N GLU A 47 6.40 -8.64 11.92
CA GLU A 47 7.41 -7.70 11.44
C GLU A 47 7.13 -6.27 11.96
N LEU A 48 8.20 -5.55 12.30
CA LEU A 48 8.09 -4.15 12.72
C LEU A 48 7.83 -3.26 11.50
N ILE A 49 6.68 -2.60 11.48
CA ILE A 49 6.29 -1.66 10.42
C ILE A 49 6.84 -0.24 10.62
N TYR A 50 7.53 -0.01 11.74
CA TYR A 50 8.21 1.23 12.09
C TYR A 50 9.72 1.02 12.11
N LYS A 51 10.44 2.01 11.60
CA LYS A 51 11.90 2.08 11.65
C LYS A 51 12.31 3.37 12.35
N TYR A 52 13.27 3.27 13.25
CA TYR A 52 13.86 4.44 13.89
C TYR A 52 14.54 5.33 12.85
N ASP A 53 14.23 6.62 12.89
CA ASP A 53 14.85 7.67 12.11
C ASP A 53 15.72 8.53 13.04
N SER A 54 17.03 8.29 12.97
CA SER A 54 18.02 8.99 13.77
C SER A 54 18.15 10.47 13.44
N GLN A 55 17.69 10.92 12.27
CA GLN A 55 17.76 12.33 11.89
C GLN A 55 16.61 13.14 12.48
N LYS A 56 15.47 12.50 12.73
CA LYS A 56 14.26 13.14 13.28
C LYS A 56 13.98 12.78 14.73
N ASP A 57 14.87 12.01 15.36
CA ASP A 57 14.74 11.50 16.72
C ASP A 57 13.35 10.88 16.98
N GLY A 58 12.95 9.95 16.10
CA GLY A 58 11.61 9.38 16.09
C GLY A 58 11.45 8.11 15.27
N PHE A 59 10.21 7.65 15.08
CA PHE A 59 9.91 6.46 14.29
C PHE A 59 9.11 6.82 13.05
N ASN A 60 9.57 6.33 11.89
CA ASN A 60 8.84 6.45 10.63
C ASN A 60 8.31 5.09 10.20
N LEU A 61 7.18 5.11 9.50
CA LEU A 61 6.70 3.92 8.80
C LEU A 61 7.71 3.46 7.75
N ILE A 62 7.89 2.14 7.64
CA ILE A 62 8.69 1.58 6.54
C ILE A 62 8.06 1.92 5.19
N THR A 63 8.90 2.13 4.19
CA THR A 63 8.50 2.52 2.83
C THR A 63 7.82 1.38 2.08
N LEU A 64 7.01 1.70 1.07
CA LEU A 64 6.41 0.70 0.18
C LEU A 64 7.48 -0.21 -0.48
N GLY A 65 8.63 0.36 -0.85
CA GLY A 65 9.75 -0.41 -1.40
C GLY A 65 10.32 -1.45 -0.41
N SER A 66 10.42 -1.08 0.86
CA SER A 66 10.83 -2.00 1.93
C SER A 66 9.79 -3.10 2.16
N ILE A 67 8.49 -2.74 2.12
CA ILE A 67 7.38 -3.71 2.24
C ILE A 67 7.47 -4.74 1.11
N LEU A 68 7.50 -4.29 -0.14
CA LEU A 68 7.52 -5.16 -1.34
C LEU A 68 8.83 -5.95 -1.51
N SER A 69 9.83 -5.73 -0.66
CA SER A 69 11.08 -6.49 -0.65
C SER A 69 11.19 -7.46 0.53
N ASN A 70 10.26 -7.39 1.49
CA ASN A 70 10.25 -8.23 2.68
C ASN A 70 9.95 -9.70 2.33
N LYS A 71 10.64 -10.63 3.02
CA LYS A 71 10.49 -12.08 2.82
C LYS A 71 9.05 -12.58 3.04
N HIS A 72 8.32 -12.03 4.02
CA HIS A 72 6.94 -12.42 4.29
C HIS A 72 6.01 -12.02 3.15
N ILE A 73 6.25 -10.86 2.52
CA ILE A 73 5.50 -10.45 1.33
C ILE A 73 5.79 -11.39 0.15
N LYS A 74 7.07 -11.72 -0.09
CA LYS A 74 7.47 -12.68 -1.14
C LYS A 74 6.92 -14.09 -0.92
N ASN A 75 6.73 -14.49 0.34
CA ASN A 75 6.13 -15.78 0.67
C ASN A 75 4.58 -15.77 0.57
N THR A 76 3.97 -14.58 0.60
CA THR A 76 2.50 -14.42 0.57
C THR A 76 1.96 -14.12 -0.83
N LEU A 77 2.72 -13.38 -1.64
CA LEU A 77 2.33 -12.90 -2.96
C LEU A 77 3.26 -13.45 -4.04
N ASP A 78 2.70 -13.73 -5.22
CA ASP A 78 3.49 -14.11 -6.40
C ASP A 78 4.47 -13.01 -6.83
N ASP A 79 5.65 -13.40 -7.31
CA ASP A 79 6.70 -12.46 -7.72
C ASP A 79 6.25 -11.52 -8.85
N ASN A 80 5.43 -11.98 -9.79
CA ASN A 80 4.91 -11.11 -10.86
C ASN A 80 3.93 -10.09 -10.29
N PHE A 81 3.13 -10.49 -9.30
CA PHE A 81 2.22 -9.57 -8.63
C PHE A 81 2.97 -8.51 -7.83
N ILE A 82 4.03 -8.90 -7.12
CA ILE A 82 4.93 -7.96 -6.44
C ILE A 82 5.57 -6.99 -7.44
N TRP A 83 6.03 -7.49 -8.60
CA TRP A 83 6.61 -6.64 -9.64
C TRP A 83 5.59 -5.66 -10.21
N TYR A 84 4.37 -6.12 -10.47
CA TYR A 84 3.25 -5.26 -10.88
C TYR A 84 3.00 -4.15 -9.87
N LEU A 85 2.90 -4.46 -8.58
CA LEU A 85 2.70 -3.45 -7.52
C LEU A 85 3.84 -2.43 -7.47
N LYS A 86 5.10 -2.86 -7.66
CA LYS A 86 6.25 -1.93 -7.73
C LYS A 86 6.10 -0.93 -8.86
N MET A 87 5.82 -1.40 -10.07
CA MET A 87 5.67 -0.55 -11.25
C MET A 87 4.43 0.34 -11.16
N PHE A 88 3.32 -0.20 -10.65
CA PHE A 88 2.05 0.51 -10.61
C PHE A 88 2.04 1.59 -9.52
N LEU A 89 2.49 1.26 -8.31
CA LEU A 89 2.33 2.14 -7.14
C LEU A 89 3.54 3.06 -6.91
N GLY A 90 4.77 2.57 -7.04
CA GLY A 90 5.92 3.22 -6.38
C GLY A 90 7.12 3.59 -7.25
N ASP A 91 7.29 3.00 -8.43
CA ASP A 91 8.44 3.32 -9.29
C ASP A 91 8.21 4.64 -10.05
N SER A 92 9.12 5.60 -9.84
CA SER A 92 9.06 6.94 -10.45
C SER A 92 9.19 6.93 -11.97
N ARG A 93 9.75 5.86 -12.56
CA ARG A 93 9.90 5.68 -14.01
C ARG A 93 8.66 5.03 -14.64
N ALA A 94 7.71 4.58 -13.82
CA ALA A 94 6.47 3.93 -14.25
C ALA A 94 5.26 4.83 -13.91
N LEU A 95 4.12 4.23 -13.57
CA LEU A 95 2.90 4.99 -13.26
C LEU A 95 3.03 5.78 -11.97
N ASN A 96 3.77 5.25 -10.99
CA ASN A 96 4.03 5.90 -9.71
C ASN A 96 2.74 6.35 -8.99
N LEU A 97 1.66 5.58 -9.14
CA LEU A 97 0.29 6.02 -8.86
C LEU A 97 0.11 6.48 -7.42
N ARG A 98 0.67 5.74 -6.45
CA ARG A 98 0.57 6.08 -5.03
C ARG A 98 1.19 7.44 -4.74
N ASN A 99 2.31 7.77 -5.37
CA ASN A 99 2.95 9.07 -5.15
C ASN A 99 2.16 10.21 -5.80
N ARG A 100 1.63 10.02 -7.01
CA ARG A 100 0.78 11.02 -7.67
C ARG A 100 -0.50 11.29 -6.88
N VAL A 101 -1.16 10.22 -6.43
CA VAL A 101 -2.48 10.29 -5.76
C VAL A 101 -2.37 10.74 -4.30
N CYS A 102 -1.40 10.22 -3.54
CA CYS A 102 -1.31 10.50 -2.11
C CYS A 102 -0.39 11.68 -1.78
N HIS A 103 0.54 12.04 -2.67
CA HIS A 103 1.55 13.08 -2.41
C HIS A 103 1.52 14.23 -3.41
N GLY A 104 0.71 14.15 -4.48
CA GLY A 104 0.56 15.22 -5.46
C GLY A 104 1.83 15.51 -6.26
N LEU A 105 2.70 14.50 -6.45
CA LEU A 105 3.90 14.60 -7.28
C LEU A 105 3.58 14.70 -8.78
#